data_AF-A0A2G2M3M1-F1
#
_entry.id   AF-A0A2G2M3M1-F1
#
_cell.length_a   1.000
_cell.length_b   1.000
_cell.length_c   1.000
_cell.angle_alpha   90.00
_cell.angle_beta   90.00
_cell.angle_gamma   90.00
#
_symmetry.space_group_name_H-M   'P 1'
#
loop_
_entity.id
_entity.type
_entity.pdbx_description
1 polymer ?
#
loop_
_entity_poly.entity_id
_entity_poly.type
_entity_poly.pdbx_seq_one_letter_code
_entity_poly.pdbx_strand_id
1 'polypeptide(L)'
;MHTYDIAISFAGEDREIAEKLANSIVLKGFNVFYDDYEKANLWGKNLYDHLIKIYRDEAKYCLILISNNYAKKLWTNHERRAAQTRAIKENCEYILPLKLDDTDIDGILDTVGYIEYNHTKFEEIINLIEEKIQKFNEDHGIDYSIIELATVLKDAFPEFTAADATTKCPTCETYQSLTETKLQLDNGDTLYICKNGCQPIIVISRPEIVAWPGRGYRIGNFVIRNASDILIQTNEMKNPFKILARKAALMKAKPNDK
;
A
#
# COMPACT_ATOMS: atom_id res chain seq x y z
N MET A 1 15.57 -3.40 3.14
CA MET A 1 14.54 -2.80 2.28
C MET A 1 13.21 -3.24 2.85
N HIS A 2 12.36 -2.30 3.29
CA HIS A 2 11.08 -2.62 3.91
C HIS A 2 10.07 -3.01 2.83
N THR A 3 9.38 -4.12 3.05
CA THR A 3 8.29 -4.62 2.19
C THR A 3 7.03 -3.78 2.37
N TYR A 4 6.78 -3.31 3.59
CA TYR A 4 5.60 -2.55 3.99
C TYR A 4 5.96 -1.13 4.41
N ASP A 5 5.09 -0.17 4.11
CA ASP A 5 5.18 1.18 4.66
C ASP A 5 4.71 1.20 6.11
N ILE A 6 3.63 0.48 6.41
CA ILE A 6 3.10 0.38 7.75
C ILE A 6 2.55 -1.01 8.02
N ALA A 7 2.73 -1.48 9.25
CA ALA A 7 2.14 -2.72 9.73
C ALA A 7 1.17 -2.42 10.86
N ILE A 8 -0.04 -3.00 10.82
CA ILE A 8 -1.05 -2.77 11.85
C ILE A 8 -1.04 -3.94 12.84
N SER A 9 -0.83 -3.61 14.11
CA SER A 9 -0.90 -4.54 15.24
C SER A 9 -2.14 -4.25 16.06
N PHE A 10 -3.01 -5.23 16.22
CA PHE A 10 -4.31 -5.06 16.86
C PHE A 10 -4.80 -6.36 17.49
N ALA A 11 -5.70 -6.27 18.47
CA ALA A 11 -6.39 -7.45 19.01
C ALA A 11 -7.50 -7.87 18.05
N GLY A 12 -7.81 -9.17 17.97
CA GLY A 12 -8.87 -9.65 17.06
C GLY A 12 -10.24 -8.97 17.25
N GLU A 13 -10.52 -8.46 18.44
CA GLU A 13 -11.71 -7.65 18.78
C GLU A 13 -11.73 -6.27 18.11
N ASP A 14 -10.58 -5.68 17.86
CA ASP A 14 -10.44 -4.34 17.29
C ASP A 14 -10.33 -4.38 15.75
N ARG A 15 -10.67 -5.54 15.16
CA ARG A 15 -10.50 -5.85 13.73
C ARG A 15 -11.22 -4.87 12.82
N GLU A 16 -12.43 -4.45 13.17
CA GLU A 16 -13.19 -3.51 12.36
C GLU A 16 -12.45 -2.18 12.17
N ILE A 17 -11.80 -1.68 13.24
CA ILE A 17 -11.00 -0.46 13.20
C ILE A 17 -9.72 -0.68 12.39
N ALA A 18 -9.04 -1.81 12.61
CA ALA A 18 -7.83 -2.18 11.87
C ALA A 18 -8.08 -2.30 10.36
N GLU A 19 -9.18 -2.96 9.95
CA GLU A 19 -9.57 -3.10 8.55
C GLU A 19 -9.89 -1.74 7.92
N LYS A 20 -10.61 -0.87 8.63
CA LYS A 20 -10.95 0.47 8.14
C LYS A 20 -9.70 1.32 7.90
N LEU A 21 -8.74 1.27 8.83
CA LEU A 21 -7.44 1.93 8.70
C LEU A 21 -6.64 1.34 7.53
N ALA A 22 -6.51 0.02 7.48
CA ALA A 22 -5.77 -0.68 6.41
C ALA A 22 -6.30 -0.31 5.03
N ASN A 23 -7.61 -0.41 4.83
CA ASN A 23 -8.25 -0.05 3.56
C ASN A 23 -7.99 1.41 3.20
N SER A 24 -8.11 2.34 4.17
CA SER A 24 -7.93 3.77 3.91
C SER A 24 -6.49 4.14 3.57
N ILE A 25 -5.50 3.52 4.22
CA ILE A 25 -4.08 3.71 3.94
C ILE A 25 -3.69 3.09 2.59
N VAL A 26 -4.24 1.92 2.25
CA VAL A 26 -4.09 1.29 0.93
C VAL A 26 -4.66 2.18 -0.17
N LEU A 27 -5.82 2.80 0.04
CA LEU A 27 -6.42 3.75 -0.91
C LEU A 27 -5.57 5.00 -1.15
N LYS A 28 -4.65 5.30 -0.23
CA LYS A 28 -3.63 6.34 -0.34
C LYS A 28 -2.33 5.85 -1.00
N GLY A 29 -2.28 4.61 -1.51
CA GLY A 29 -1.15 4.09 -2.28
C GLY A 29 0.00 3.50 -1.44
N PHE A 30 -0.20 3.32 -0.13
CA PHE A 30 0.83 2.76 0.75
C PHE A 30 0.67 1.24 0.97
N ASN A 31 1.80 0.56 1.14
CA ASN A 31 1.85 -0.86 1.44
C ASN A 31 1.57 -1.13 2.91
N VAL A 32 0.44 -1.78 3.20
CA VAL A 32 0.02 -2.11 4.55
C VAL A 32 0.15 -3.60 4.83
N PHE A 33 0.79 -3.97 5.94
CA PHE A 33 0.65 -5.31 6.50
C PHE A 33 -0.59 -5.39 7.39
N TYR A 34 -1.52 -6.28 7.02
CA TYR A 34 -2.72 -6.60 7.77
C TYR A 34 -2.96 -8.12 7.67
N ASP A 35 -3.21 -8.77 8.82
CA ASP A 35 -3.17 -10.22 8.96
C ASP A 35 -4.14 -10.97 8.03
N ASP A 36 -5.33 -10.42 7.78
CA ASP A 36 -6.32 -11.04 6.90
C ASP A 36 -5.89 -11.05 5.42
N TYR A 37 -5.07 -10.08 5.00
CA TYR A 37 -4.53 -10.04 3.65
C TYR A 37 -3.50 -11.16 3.42
N GLU A 38 -2.89 -11.66 4.50
CA GLU A 38 -1.79 -12.60 4.49
C GLU A 38 -2.19 -14.00 4.99
N LYS A 39 -3.48 -14.32 5.08
CA LYS A 39 -3.99 -15.60 5.63
C LYS A 39 -3.27 -16.84 5.11
N ALA A 40 -3.03 -16.91 3.79
CA ALA A 40 -2.33 -18.03 3.18
C ALA A 40 -0.86 -18.12 3.64
N ASN A 41 -0.19 -16.98 3.80
CA ASN A 41 1.19 -16.89 4.24
C ASN A 41 1.36 -17.10 5.75
N LEU A 42 0.33 -16.79 6.55
CA LEU A 42 0.31 -16.99 7.99
C LEU A 42 -0.12 -18.41 8.40
N TRP A 43 -0.73 -19.16 7.49
CA TRP A 43 -1.25 -20.50 7.78
C TRP A 43 -0.11 -21.48 8.13
N GLY A 44 -0.15 -22.01 9.36
CA GLY A 44 0.82 -22.99 9.87
C GLY A 44 2.11 -22.38 10.44
N LYS A 45 2.27 -21.05 10.39
CA LYS A 45 3.40 -20.36 11.02
C LYS A 45 3.10 -20.07 12.49
N ASN A 46 4.16 -19.96 13.29
CA ASN A 46 4.07 -19.27 14.56
C ASN A 46 3.80 -17.78 14.29
N LEU A 47 2.52 -17.39 14.40
CA LEU A 47 2.05 -16.02 14.19
C LEU A 47 2.90 -15.02 14.99
N TYR A 48 3.31 -15.37 16.21
CA TYR A 48 3.99 -14.43 17.09
C TYR A 48 5.39 -14.07 16.62
N ASP A 49 6.23 -15.07 16.30
CA ASP A 49 7.60 -14.84 15.81
C ASP A 49 7.58 -14.15 14.45
N HIS A 50 6.59 -14.47 13.62
CA HIS A 50 6.47 -13.89 12.29
C HIS A 50 6.00 -12.44 12.34
N LEU A 51 5.02 -12.11 13.20
CA LEU A 51 4.56 -10.74 13.41
C LEU A 51 5.70 -9.86 13.97
N ILE A 52 6.48 -10.35 14.94
CA ILE A 52 7.64 -9.61 15.46
C ILE A 52 8.64 -9.31 14.35
N LYS A 53 8.94 -10.28 13.49
CA LYS A 53 9.85 -10.09 12.38
C LYS A 53 9.33 -9.04 11.40
N ILE A 54 8.05 -9.10 11.05
CA ILE A 54 7.43 -8.12 10.14
C ILE A 54 7.46 -6.72 10.75
N TYR A 55 7.09 -6.61 12.02
CA TYR A 55 7.12 -5.37 12.79
C TYR A 55 8.53 -4.89 13.13
N ARG A 56 9.61 -5.60 12.81
CA ARG A 56 10.97 -5.12 13.09
C ARG A 56 11.72 -4.86 11.80
N ASP A 57 11.62 -5.79 10.87
CA ASP A 57 12.54 -5.88 9.74
C ASP A 57 11.85 -5.56 8.40
N GLU A 58 10.52 -5.73 8.32
CA GLU A 58 9.82 -5.71 7.03
C GLU A 58 8.90 -4.49 6.84
N ALA A 59 8.56 -3.73 7.88
CA ALA A 59 7.77 -2.50 7.78
C ALA A 59 8.56 -1.24 8.16
N LYS A 60 8.19 -0.06 7.66
CA LYS A 60 8.82 1.24 8.06
C LYS A 60 8.26 1.79 9.36
N TYR A 61 6.97 1.57 9.62
CA TYR A 61 6.31 1.88 10.90
C TYR A 61 5.42 0.72 11.35
N CYS A 62 5.20 0.60 12.66
CA CYS A 62 4.17 -0.27 13.23
C CYS A 62 3.12 0.56 13.97
N LEU A 63 1.89 0.55 13.47
CA LEU A 63 0.72 1.13 14.11
C LEU A 63 0.17 0.13 15.12
N ILE A 64 0.26 0.46 16.41
CA ILE A 64 -0.30 -0.38 17.46
C ILE A 64 -1.64 0.20 17.91
N LEU A 65 -2.71 -0.57 17.72
CA LEU A 65 -4.02 -0.26 18.29
C LEU A 65 -4.03 -0.67 19.76
N ILE A 66 -3.88 0.32 20.63
CA ILE A 66 -3.84 0.11 22.07
C ILE A 66 -5.27 0.01 22.60
N SER A 67 -5.59 -1.17 23.13
CA SER A 67 -6.86 -1.44 23.79
C SER A 67 -6.64 -2.40 24.96
N ASN A 68 -7.64 -2.48 25.85
CA ASN A 68 -7.67 -3.48 26.90
C ASN A 68 -7.61 -4.91 26.35
N ASN A 69 -8.21 -5.15 25.17
CA ASN A 69 -8.17 -6.44 24.48
C ASN A 69 -6.76 -6.77 23.99
N TYR A 70 -6.06 -5.76 23.47
CA TYR A 70 -4.67 -5.88 23.03
C TYR A 70 -3.76 -6.27 24.20
N ALA A 71 -3.86 -5.55 25.32
CA ALA A 71 -3.10 -5.84 26.54
C ALA A 71 -3.39 -7.26 27.07
N LYS A 72 -4.64 -7.72 27.01
CA LYS A 72 -5.01 -9.06 27.52
C LYS A 72 -4.60 -10.21 26.61
N LYS A 73 -4.66 -10.07 25.29
CA LYS A 73 -4.44 -11.21 24.37
C LYS A 73 -3.01 -11.31 23.86
N LEU A 74 -2.45 -10.18 23.48
CA LEU A 74 -1.14 -10.14 22.83
C LEU A 74 -0.02 -9.95 23.84
N TRP A 75 -0.32 -9.43 25.05
CA TRP A 75 0.67 -9.10 26.09
C TRP A 75 0.76 -10.05 27.28
N THR A 76 -0.10 -11.08 27.38
CA THR A 76 -0.31 -11.83 28.64
C THR A 76 0.78 -12.82 29.04
N ASN A 77 1.65 -13.26 28.14
CA ASN A 77 2.71 -14.19 28.49
C ASN A 77 3.93 -13.42 29.01
N HIS A 78 4.35 -13.66 30.26
CA HIS A 78 5.46 -12.96 30.91
C HIS A 78 6.76 -12.94 30.10
N GLU A 79 7.10 -14.04 29.41
CA GLU A 79 8.29 -14.11 28.56
C GLU A 79 8.12 -13.28 27.28
N ARG A 80 6.92 -13.34 26.70
CA ARG A 80 6.58 -12.56 25.50
C ARG A 80 6.51 -11.06 25.79
N ARG A 81 5.96 -10.67 26.94
CA ARG A 81 5.95 -9.31 27.46
C ARG A 81 7.38 -8.76 27.57
N ALA A 82 8.30 -9.52 28.17
CA ALA A 82 9.70 -9.05 28.31
C ALA A 82 10.37 -8.81 26.95
N ALA A 83 10.17 -9.72 25.98
CA ALA A 83 10.72 -9.59 24.63
C ALA A 83 10.12 -8.39 23.86
N GLN A 84 8.80 -8.21 23.92
CA GLN A 84 8.09 -7.11 23.27
C GLN A 84 8.43 -5.76 23.91
N THR A 85 8.38 -5.65 25.25
CA THR A 85 8.77 -4.45 25.98
C THR A 85 10.18 -4.00 25.59
N ARG A 86 11.13 -4.94 25.43
CA ARG A 86 12.49 -4.62 24.98
C ARG A 86 12.53 -4.14 23.54
N ALA A 87 11.90 -4.87 22.62
CA ALA A 87 11.86 -4.49 21.21
C ALA A 87 11.25 -3.10 20.98
N ILE A 88 10.25 -2.75 21.79
CA ILE A 88 9.53 -1.48 21.72
C ILE A 88 10.37 -0.34 22.28
N LYS A 89 11.01 -0.54 23.45
CA LYS A 89 11.92 0.45 24.03
C LYS A 89 13.11 0.78 23.14
N GLU A 90 13.63 -0.20 22.41
CA GLU A 90 14.77 -0.01 21.52
C GLU A 90 14.37 0.74 20.22
N ASN A 91 13.08 0.70 19.81
CA ASN A 91 12.58 1.24 18.53
C ASN A 91 11.38 2.20 18.71
N CYS A 92 11.39 3.09 19.71
CA CYS A 92 10.23 3.96 20.01
C CYS A 92 9.76 4.83 18.83
N GLU A 93 10.65 5.31 17.95
CA GLU A 93 10.27 6.18 16.82
C GLU A 93 9.56 5.42 15.69
N TYR A 94 9.80 4.11 15.59
CA TYR A 94 9.18 3.21 14.63
C TYR A 94 7.72 2.87 14.99
N ILE A 95 7.34 3.03 16.26
CA ILE A 95 6.02 2.66 16.76
C ILE A 95 5.12 3.89 16.75
N LEU A 96 3.94 3.72 16.18
CA LEU A 96 2.87 4.72 16.17
C LEU A 96 1.74 4.22 17.09
N PRO A 97 1.65 4.72 18.34
CA PRO A 97 0.58 4.32 19.24
C PRO A 97 -0.75 5.00 18.89
N LEU A 98 -1.81 4.21 18.70
CA LEU A 98 -3.18 4.69 18.54
C LEU A 98 -4.05 4.11 19.67
N LYS A 99 -4.39 4.94 20.66
CA LYS A 99 -5.20 4.55 21.82
C LYS A 99 -6.67 4.50 21.45
N LEU A 100 -7.26 3.30 21.58
CA LEU A 100 -8.70 3.06 21.42
C LEU A 100 -9.45 3.27 22.74
N ASP A 101 -8.76 3.08 23.86
CA ASP A 101 -9.23 3.31 25.23
C ASP A 101 -8.08 3.80 26.13
N ASP A 102 -8.36 4.01 27.42
CA ASP A 102 -7.39 4.50 28.41
C ASP A 102 -6.39 3.42 28.88
N THR A 103 -6.25 2.31 28.16
CA THR A 103 -5.31 1.25 28.52
C THR A 103 -3.88 1.69 28.30
N ASP A 104 -3.03 1.43 29.29
CA ASP A 104 -1.59 1.58 29.17
C ASP A 104 -0.92 0.23 28.88
N ILE A 105 0.10 0.25 28.01
CA ILE A 105 0.87 -0.92 27.66
C ILE A 105 2.27 -0.81 28.26
N ASP A 106 2.61 -1.79 29.09
CA ASP A 106 3.92 -1.93 29.69
C ASP A 106 5.04 -2.03 28.63
N GLY A 107 5.75 -0.93 28.39
CA GLY A 107 6.87 -0.87 27.45
C GLY A 107 6.79 0.27 26.46
N ILE A 108 5.60 0.86 26.29
CA ILE A 108 5.44 2.18 25.69
C ILE A 108 5.59 3.19 26.83
N LEU A 109 6.59 4.05 26.74
CA LEU A 109 6.82 5.07 27.78
C LEU A 109 5.76 6.17 27.64
N ASP A 110 5.35 6.76 28.76
CA ASP A 110 4.40 7.90 28.79
C ASP A 110 4.93 9.13 28.03
N THR A 111 6.24 9.17 27.75
CA THR A 111 6.90 10.21 26.96
C THR A 111 6.77 9.99 25.44
N VAL A 112 6.23 8.86 24.99
CA VAL A 112 5.97 8.59 23.57
C VAL A 112 4.66 9.26 23.18
N GLY A 113 4.71 10.12 22.16
CA GLY A 113 3.52 10.74 21.61
C GLY A 113 2.55 9.69 21.04
N TYR A 114 1.28 9.81 21.37
CA TYR A 114 0.21 8.91 20.93
C TYR A 114 -0.95 9.70 20.34
N ILE A 115 -1.79 9.02 19.56
CA ILE A 115 -3.04 9.57 19.04
C ILE A 115 -4.20 8.86 19.75
N GLU A 116 -5.23 9.61 20.14
CA GLU A 116 -6.45 9.04 20.73
C GLU A 116 -7.53 8.90 19.66
N TYR A 117 -7.91 7.67 19.34
CA TYR A 117 -8.83 7.37 18.25
C TYR A 117 -10.21 8.03 18.43
N ASN A 118 -10.68 8.15 19.67
CA ASN A 118 -12.00 8.74 19.97
C ASN A 118 -12.00 10.28 19.97
N HIS A 119 -10.83 10.93 20.04
CA HIS A 119 -10.70 12.39 20.08
C HIS A 119 -10.11 12.99 18.81
N THR A 120 -9.58 12.17 17.91
CA THR A 120 -9.05 12.59 16.61
C THR A 120 -9.98 12.13 15.49
N LYS A 121 -10.25 12.98 14.51
CA LYS A 121 -11.08 12.58 13.36
C LYS A 121 -10.36 11.50 12.56
N PHE A 122 -11.11 10.51 12.06
CA PHE A 122 -10.53 9.40 11.30
C PHE A 122 -9.67 9.87 10.11
N GLU A 123 -10.11 10.86 9.34
CA GLU A 123 -9.34 11.41 8.22
C GLU A 123 -8.02 12.05 8.66
N GLU A 124 -8.02 12.70 9.83
CA GLU A 124 -6.82 13.31 10.40
C GLU A 124 -5.81 12.24 10.83
N ILE A 125 -6.27 11.12 11.38
CA ILE A 125 -5.41 9.96 11.69
C ILE A 125 -4.72 9.44 10.42
N ILE A 126 -5.47 9.31 9.31
CA ILE A 126 -4.91 8.85 8.03
C ILE A 126 -3.86 9.84 7.50
N ASN A 127 -4.14 11.14 7.57
CA ASN A 127 -3.18 12.16 7.12
C ASN A 127 -1.90 12.16 7.95
N LEU A 128 -1.99 11.99 9.28
CA LEU A 128 -0.81 11.89 10.16
C LEU A 128 0.05 10.66 9.82
N ILE A 129 -0.58 9.53 9.50
CA ILE A 129 0.12 8.32 9.06
C ILE A 129 0.82 8.56 7.71
N GLU A 130 0.12 9.20 6.77
CA GLU A 130 0.66 9.57 5.46
C GLU A 130 1.90 10.48 5.60
N GLU A 131 1.81 11.54 6.41
CA GLU A 131 2.92 12.45 6.68
C GLU A 131 4.13 11.72 7.29
N LYS A 132 3.91 10.78 8.21
CA LYS A 132 4.98 9.95 8.79
C LYS A 132 5.70 9.13 7.71
N ILE A 133 4.95 8.46 6.84
CA ILE A 133 5.51 7.63 5.78
C ILE A 133 6.27 8.48 4.76
N GLN A 134 5.70 9.62 4.36
CA GLN A 134 6.34 10.56 3.41
C GLN A 134 7.64 11.11 3.98
N LYS A 135 7.63 11.56 5.24
CA LYS A 135 8.85 12.05 5.90
C LYS A 135 9.93 10.99 5.98
N PHE A 136 9.59 9.76 6.37
CA PHE A 136 10.55 8.64 6.36
C PHE A 136 11.17 8.49 4.97
N ASN A 137 10.35 8.57 3.93
CA ASN A 137 10.81 8.43 2.56
C ASN A 137 11.77 9.55 2.15
N GLU A 138 11.45 10.81 2.47
CA GLU A 138 12.33 11.96 2.24
C GLU A 138 13.68 11.78 2.96
N ASP A 139 13.64 11.44 4.25
CA ASP A 139 14.82 11.29 5.10
C ASP A 139 15.75 10.16 4.60
N HIS A 140 15.20 9.16 3.90
CA HIS A 140 15.94 8.00 3.38
C HIS A 140 16.15 8.06 1.86
N GLY A 141 15.83 9.19 1.21
CA GLY A 141 15.98 9.36 -0.25
C GLY A 141 15.12 8.41 -1.09
N ILE A 142 14.01 7.92 -0.52
CA ILE A 142 13.04 7.07 -1.21
C ILE A 142 12.06 7.98 -1.96
N ASP A 143 12.43 8.41 -3.17
CA ASP A 143 11.56 9.24 -3.99
C ASP A 143 10.44 8.41 -4.62
N TYR A 144 9.19 8.90 -4.54
CA TYR A 144 8.10 8.40 -5.39
C TYR A 144 8.24 9.06 -6.76
N SER A 145 9.27 8.68 -7.51
CA SER A 145 9.46 9.18 -8.87
C SER A 145 8.40 8.59 -9.80
N ILE A 146 8.02 9.33 -10.84
CA ILE A 146 7.25 8.80 -11.96
C ILE A 146 7.95 7.54 -12.51
N ILE A 147 7.23 6.42 -12.57
CA ILE A 147 7.71 5.17 -13.14
C ILE A 147 6.94 4.94 -14.42
N GLU A 148 7.64 5.12 -15.54
CA GLU A 148 7.05 4.90 -16.85
C GLU A 148 6.79 3.42 -17.12
N LEU A 149 5.75 3.13 -17.91
CA LEU A 149 5.41 1.78 -18.38
C LEU A 149 6.60 1.09 -19.07
N ALA A 150 7.45 1.86 -19.75
CA ALA A 150 8.67 1.34 -20.39
C ALA A 150 9.61 0.71 -19.35
N THR A 151 9.80 1.38 -18.22
CA THR A 151 10.61 0.85 -17.11
C THR A 151 9.98 -0.41 -16.52
N VAL A 152 8.65 -0.45 -16.37
CA VAL A 152 7.93 -1.63 -15.83
C VAL A 152 8.06 -2.84 -16.74
N LEU A 153 8.05 -2.63 -18.06
CA LEU A 153 8.04 -3.69 -19.05
C LEU A 153 9.44 -4.10 -19.55
N LYS A 154 10.49 -3.40 -19.10
CA LYS A 154 11.86 -3.57 -19.61
C LYS A 154 12.36 -5.02 -19.56
N ASP A 155 12.03 -5.77 -18.52
CA ASP A 155 12.46 -7.17 -18.39
C ASP A 155 11.76 -8.10 -19.39
N ALA A 156 10.50 -7.80 -19.73
CA ALA A 156 9.72 -8.59 -20.70
C ALA A 156 9.97 -8.15 -22.14
N PHE A 157 10.19 -6.84 -22.34
CA PHE A 157 10.39 -6.20 -23.63
C PHE A 157 11.52 -5.15 -23.52
N PRO A 158 12.79 -5.54 -23.70
CA PRO A 158 13.94 -4.66 -23.49
C PRO A 158 13.96 -3.41 -24.38
N GLU A 159 13.52 -3.57 -25.63
CA GLU A 159 13.48 -2.52 -26.65
C GLU A 159 12.15 -1.73 -26.65
N PHE A 160 11.25 -1.99 -25.68
CA PHE A 160 9.96 -1.32 -25.61
C PHE A 160 10.09 0.13 -25.12
N THR A 161 9.41 1.03 -25.81
CA THR A 161 9.29 2.45 -25.47
C THR A 161 7.82 2.87 -25.34
N ALA A 162 7.56 4.02 -24.72
CA ALA A 162 6.21 4.58 -24.65
C ALA A 162 5.57 4.82 -26.04
N ALA A 163 6.38 4.98 -27.10
CA ALA A 163 5.89 5.14 -28.47
C ALA A 163 5.25 3.87 -29.03
N ASP A 164 5.72 2.70 -28.56
CA ASP A 164 5.25 1.38 -28.99
C ASP A 164 3.92 0.97 -28.34
N ALA A 165 3.44 1.76 -27.37
CA ALA A 165 2.17 1.54 -26.69
C ALA A 165 1.11 2.56 -27.10
N THR A 166 -0.07 2.04 -27.43
CA THR A 166 -1.26 2.85 -27.74
C THR A 166 -2.45 2.38 -26.92
N THR A 167 -3.33 3.32 -26.58
CA THR A 167 -4.58 3.02 -25.89
C THR A 167 -5.68 4.02 -26.25
N LYS A 168 -6.93 3.68 -25.96
CA LYS A 168 -8.11 4.52 -26.21
C LYS A 168 -8.54 5.17 -24.90
N CYS A 169 -8.85 6.46 -24.92
CA CYS A 169 -9.54 7.08 -23.79
C CYS A 169 -11.02 6.66 -23.77
N PRO A 170 -11.56 6.12 -22.67
CA PRO A 170 -12.98 5.75 -22.61
C PRO A 170 -13.93 6.96 -22.64
N THR A 171 -13.47 8.16 -22.26
CA THR A 171 -14.32 9.36 -22.18
C THR A 171 -14.46 10.05 -23.53
N CYS A 172 -13.34 10.39 -24.16
CA CYS A 172 -13.32 11.16 -25.41
C CYS A 172 -13.04 10.30 -26.63
N GLU A 173 -12.96 8.98 -26.45
CA GLU A 173 -12.76 7.96 -27.48
C GLU A 173 -11.49 8.10 -28.33
N THR A 174 -10.59 9.02 -27.93
CA THR A 174 -9.38 9.31 -28.68
C THR A 174 -8.36 8.19 -28.50
N TYR A 175 -7.89 7.64 -29.62
CA TYR A 175 -6.70 6.80 -29.66
C TYR A 175 -5.45 7.66 -29.55
N GLN A 176 -4.53 7.24 -28.68
CA GLN A 176 -3.30 7.98 -28.41
C GLN A 176 -2.15 7.05 -28.09
N SER A 177 -0.94 7.48 -28.45
CA SER A 177 0.30 6.89 -27.94
C SER A 177 0.50 7.31 -26.49
N LEU A 178 1.22 6.51 -25.71
CA LEU A 178 1.57 6.89 -24.34
C LEU A 178 2.50 8.12 -24.30
N THR A 179 3.25 8.41 -25.36
CA THR A 179 4.04 9.66 -25.46
C THR A 179 3.20 10.93 -25.53
N GLU A 180 1.94 10.81 -25.97
CA GLU A 180 1.00 11.94 -26.03
C GLU A 180 0.28 12.19 -24.69
N THR A 181 0.40 11.27 -23.74
CA THR A 181 -0.26 11.38 -22.44
C THR A 181 0.48 12.33 -21.52
N LYS A 182 -0.25 12.92 -20.56
CA LYS A 182 0.37 13.69 -19.48
C LYS A 182 0.63 12.76 -18.31
N LEU A 183 1.89 12.65 -17.89
CA LEU A 183 2.26 11.93 -16.69
C LEU A 183 2.03 12.79 -15.45
N GLN A 184 1.44 12.18 -14.42
CA GLN A 184 1.24 12.81 -13.12
C GLN A 184 1.51 11.79 -12.02
N LEU A 185 2.17 12.22 -10.96
CA LEU A 185 2.27 11.45 -9.72
C LEU A 185 1.06 11.78 -8.84
N ASP A 186 0.34 10.76 -8.36
CA ASP A 186 -0.75 10.89 -7.37
C ASP A 186 -0.56 9.84 -6.29
N ASN A 187 -0.23 10.25 -5.06
CA ASN A 187 -0.03 9.37 -3.90
C ASN A 187 0.89 8.15 -4.18
N GLY A 188 2.00 8.36 -4.88
CA GLY A 188 2.95 7.30 -5.22
C GLY A 188 2.60 6.47 -6.47
N ASP A 189 1.42 6.68 -7.06
CA ASP A 189 1.03 6.10 -8.34
C ASP A 189 1.45 7.00 -9.51
N THR A 190 1.93 6.36 -10.59
CA THR A 190 2.11 7.05 -11.86
C THR A 190 0.83 6.97 -12.68
N LEU A 191 0.19 8.11 -12.88
CA LEU A 191 -0.99 8.28 -13.71
C LEU A 191 -0.61 8.72 -15.11
N TYR A 192 -1.08 7.98 -16.10
CA TYR A 192 -1.12 8.42 -17.49
C TYR A 192 -2.47 9.10 -17.71
N ILE A 193 -2.49 10.42 -17.86
CA ILE A 193 -3.70 11.19 -18.15
C ILE A 193 -3.86 11.32 -19.66
N CYS A 194 -5.08 11.10 -20.16
CA CYS A 194 -5.42 11.32 -21.56
C CYS A 194 -4.93 12.70 -22.04
N LYS A 195 -4.43 12.79 -23.28
CA LYS A 195 -3.91 14.03 -23.90
C LYS A 195 -4.91 15.19 -23.88
N ASN A 196 -6.20 14.87 -23.93
CA ASN A 196 -7.31 15.82 -23.81
C ASN A 196 -7.71 16.15 -22.35
N GLY A 197 -6.97 15.67 -21.35
CA GLY A 197 -7.21 15.91 -19.92
C GLY A 197 -8.44 15.20 -19.32
N CYS A 198 -9.06 14.26 -20.02
CA CYS A 198 -10.39 13.74 -19.62
C CYS A 198 -10.38 12.90 -18.34
N GLN A 199 -9.44 11.96 -18.23
CA GLN A 199 -9.31 11.05 -17.10
C GLN A 199 -7.94 10.34 -17.14
N PRO A 200 -7.52 9.72 -16.02
CA PRO A 200 -6.49 8.68 -16.05
C PRO A 200 -6.89 7.54 -16.98
N ILE A 201 -5.94 7.06 -17.79
CA ILE A 201 -6.15 5.93 -18.71
C ILE A 201 -5.28 4.72 -18.35
N ILE A 202 -4.14 4.95 -17.70
CA ILE A 202 -3.27 3.93 -17.09
C ILE A 202 -2.84 4.43 -15.71
N VAL A 203 -2.77 3.50 -14.76
CA VAL A 203 -2.21 3.69 -13.44
C VAL A 203 -1.15 2.63 -13.22
N ILE A 204 0.04 3.07 -12.82
CA ILE A 204 1.14 2.18 -12.43
C ILE A 204 1.38 2.40 -10.94
N SER A 205 1.21 1.32 -10.19
CA SER A 205 1.39 1.28 -8.74
C SER A 205 2.52 0.32 -8.37
N ARG A 206 3.13 0.51 -7.19
CA ARG A 206 3.94 -0.55 -6.56
C ARG A 206 3.03 -1.74 -6.19
N PRO A 207 3.58 -2.95 -5.97
CA PRO A 207 2.78 -4.11 -5.66
C PRO A 207 2.35 -4.00 -4.21
N GLU A 208 1.05 -3.82 -3.98
CA GLU A 208 0.47 -4.08 -2.67
C GLU A 208 0.70 -5.56 -2.31
N ILE A 209 0.97 -5.85 -1.04
CA ILE A 209 1.09 -7.22 -0.55
C ILE A 209 -0.23 -7.98 -0.74
N VAL A 210 -1.36 -7.28 -0.68
CA VAL A 210 -2.68 -7.84 -0.99
C VAL A 210 -2.84 -7.95 -2.50
N ALA A 211 -2.94 -9.18 -2.99
CA ALA A 211 -3.40 -9.41 -4.36
C ALA A 211 -4.84 -8.89 -4.48
N TRP A 212 -5.06 -7.75 -5.13
CA TRP A 212 -6.40 -7.35 -5.56
C TRP A 212 -6.85 -8.30 -6.66
N PRO A 213 -7.80 -9.21 -6.43
CA PRO A 213 -8.20 -10.15 -7.46
C PRO A 213 -8.96 -9.36 -8.55
N GLY A 214 -8.38 -9.27 -9.73
CA GLY A 214 -9.08 -8.87 -10.96
C GLY A 214 -9.07 -7.39 -11.38
N ARG A 215 -8.23 -6.51 -10.79
CA ARG A 215 -8.18 -5.08 -11.15
C ARG A 215 -6.92 -4.58 -11.86
N GLY A 216 -5.91 -5.43 -12.07
CA GLY A 216 -4.68 -5.04 -12.75
C GLY A 216 -3.77 -6.22 -13.07
N TYR A 217 -2.64 -5.94 -13.73
CA TYR A 217 -1.62 -6.91 -14.11
C TYR A 217 -0.38 -6.69 -13.25
N ARG A 218 0.03 -7.71 -12.48
CA ARG A 218 1.30 -7.67 -11.75
C ARG A 218 2.44 -8.00 -12.70
N ILE A 219 3.40 -7.09 -12.83
CA ILE A 219 4.61 -7.26 -13.64
C ILE A 219 5.80 -6.89 -12.76
N GLY A 220 6.58 -7.90 -12.39
CA GLY A 220 7.68 -7.75 -11.43
C GLY A 220 7.20 -7.09 -10.14
N ASN A 221 7.79 -5.92 -9.85
CA ASN A 221 7.48 -5.12 -8.68
C ASN A 221 6.44 -4.01 -8.95
N PHE A 222 5.56 -4.18 -9.93
CA PHE A 222 4.56 -3.17 -10.27
C PHE A 222 3.20 -3.80 -10.58
N VAL A 223 2.15 -3.02 -10.43
CA VAL A 223 0.79 -3.35 -10.84
C VAL A 223 0.33 -2.31 -11.86
N ILE A 224 -0.06 -2.77 -13.04
CA ILE A 224 -0.60 -1.92 -14.11
C ILE A 224 -2.12 -2.06 -14.12
N ARG A 225 -2.82 -0.94 -14.07
CA ARG A 225 -4.28 -0.85 -14.20
C ARG A 225 -4.62 0.03 -15.41
N ASN A 226 -5.49 -0.43 -16.30
CA ASN A 226 -5.79 0.26 -17.55
C ASN A 226 -7.30 0.32 -17.83
N ALA A 227 -7.77 1.51 -18.24
CA ALA A 227 -9.18 1.80 -18.54
C ALA A 227 -9.66 1.15 -19.83
N SER A 228 -8.75 0.99 -20.78
CA SER A 228 -8.96 0.44 -22.11
C SER A 228 -7.75 -0.43 -22.46
N ASP A 229 -7.93 -1.29 -23.45
CA ASP A 229 -6.86 -2.19 -23.88
C ASP A 229 -5.60 -1.37 -24.22
N ILE A 230 -4.44 -1.85 -23.77
CA ILE A 230 -3.15 -1.32 -24.21
C ILE A 230 -2.64 -2.26 -25.30
N LEU A 231 -2.38 -1.69 -26.47
CA LEU A 231 -1.75 -2.38 -27.59
C LEU A 231 -0.28 -2.02 -27.60
N ILE A 232 0.57 -3.04 -27.54
CA ILE A 232 2.03 -2.94 -27.57
C ILE A 232 2.51 -3.57 -28.87
N GLN A 233 3.25 -2.81 -29.68
CA GLN A 233 3.81 -3.27 -30.94
C GLN A 233 5.21 -2.68 -31.11
N THR A 234 6.24 -3.50 -30.89
CA THR A 234 7.62 -3.12 -31.21
C THR A 234 7.97 -3.57 -32.64
N ASN A 235 9.09 -3.06 -33.17
CA ASN A 235 9.57 -3.42 -34.51
C ASN A 235 9.93 -4.92 -34.65
N GLU A 236 10.27 -5.59 -33.55
CA GLU A 236 10.68 -7.00 -33.54
C GLU A 236 9.48 -7.97 -33.43
N MET A 237 8.30 -7.46 -33.09
CA MET A 237 7.10 -8.26 -32.86
C MET A 237 6.37 -8.61 -34.16
N LYS A 238 6.15 -9.90 -34.41
CA LYS A 238 5.28 -10.37 -35.51
C LYS A 238 3.81 -10.03 -35.32
N ASN A 239 3.34 -9.98 -34.07
CA ASN A 239 1.96 -9.67 -33.70
C ASN A 239 1.94 -8.72 -32.49
N PRO A 240 0.96 -7.81 -32.40
CA PRO A 240 0.85 -6.90 -31.28
C PRO A 240 0.50 -7.66 -30.00
N PHE A 241 1.18 -7.34 -28.91
CA PHE A 241 0.84 -7.80 -27.58
C PHE A 241 -0.25 -6.92 -26.99
N LYS A 242 -1.21 -7.52 -26.26
CA LYS A 242 -2.39 -6.81 -25.77
C LYS A 242 -2.56 -7.01 -24.26
N ILE A 243 -2.53 -5.90 -23.52
CA ILE A 243 -2.92 -5.87 -22.10
C ILE A 243 -4.40 -5.50 -22.06
N LEU A 244 -5.26 -6.44 -21.69
CA LEU A 244 -6.71 -6.25 -21.73
C LEU A 244 -7.18 -5.28 -20.65
N ALA A 245 -8.19 -4.46 -20.94
CA ALA A 245 -8.84 -3.62 -19.95
C ALA A 245 -9.52 -4.47 -18.87
N ARG A 246 -9.58 -3.95 -17.64
CA ARG A 246 -10.44 -4.49 -16.59
C ARG A 246 -11.51 -3.47 -16.23
N LYS A 247 -12.79 -3.87 -16.25
CA LYS A 247 -13.96 -2.99 -16.03
C LYS A 247 -13.91 -2.19 -14.71
N ALA A 248 -13.11 -2.62 -13.74
CA ALA A 248 -12.94 -1.94 -12.44
C ALA A 248 -11.50 -1.43 -12.21
N ALA A 249 -10.65 -1.38 -13.23
CA ALA A 249 -9.23 -1.06 -13.11
C ALA A 249 -8.96 0.31 -12.46
N LEU A 250 -9.81 1.30 -12.76
CA LEU A 250 -9.62 2.69 -12.32
C LEU A 250 -10.59 3.14 -11.22
N MET A 251 -11.37 2.21 -10.66
CA MET A 251 -12.32 2.55 -9.59
C MET A 251 -11.62 2.54 -8.24
N LYS A 252 -11.57 3.70 -7.57
CA LYS A 252 -11.05 3.82 -6.19
C LYS A 252 -11.89 3.04 -5.15
N ALA A 253 -13.14 2.63 -5.43
CA ALA A 253 -14.01 1.89 -4.49
C ALA A 253 -14.50 0.52 -5.00
N LYS A 254 -14.98 -0.36 -4.12
CA LYS A 254 -15.67 -1.62 -4.49
C LYS A 254 -17.10 -1.30 -4.98
N PRO A 255 -17.58 -1.93 -6.06
CA PRO A 255 -18.98 -1.76 -6.50
C PRO A 255 -20.03 -2.26 -5.50
N ASN A 256 -19.62 -2.90 -4.39
CA ASN A 256 -20.51 -3.39 -3.34
C ASN A 256 -20.43 -2.62 -2.01
N ASP A 257 -19.76 -1.48 -1.94
CA ASP A 257 -19.89 -0.58 -0.80
C ASP A 257 -21.05 0.38 -1.09
N LYS A 258 -22.27 -0.08 -0.80
CA LYS A 258 -23.48 0.74 -0.66
C LYS A 258 -23.98 0.67 0.77
#